data_AF-A0A7S3CRG9-F1
#
_entry.id   AF-A0A7S3CRG9-F1
#
_cell.length_a   1.000
_cell.length_b   1.000
_cell.length_c   1.000
_cell.angle_alpha   90.00
_cell.angle_beta   90.00
_cell.angle_gamma   90.00
#
_symmetry.space_group_name_H-M   'P 1'
#
loop_
_entity.id
_entity.type
_entity.pdbx_description
1 polymer ?
#
loop_
_entity_poly.entity_id
_entity_poly.type
_entity_poly.pdbx_seq_one_letter_code
_entity_poly.pdbx_strand_id
1 'polypeptide(L)'
;KMKFSELLEQCVACVKGFNPVINTIDSHADNFLQNFKDPYEKVFVKQIFYGCVRYQDFLKVFIKIFFDKNPVGTNRNDQVMYMIFAYVSFFRLDELAIEDFRKLVMSQDPVKMHTLIQFIFNSDNLRQHLRQPWMELYDYQYIDDTIIGGIDKNYQSVSDILRIVERKATGRAAGNVSASAASHSNLSDSQSQGTLGQSGGAAGRASGLSGAENEEAVKKVTEPKPFNLTKPRPKVIPQPQALQRETKANPVPKNLFKKSYLDIERDKEERRKAKTEAIRKEYEENTKKRFSLATEQRPTIGKFERTKQELEEKLQTELKFSGTKPRKMPNFEKSEAAVKLTAAAVKREALALQKAQ
;
A
#
# COMPACT_ATOMS: atom_id res chain seq x y z
N LYS A 1 -32.01 -4.47 11.38
CA LYS A 1 -30.71 -4.57 12.07
C LYS A 1 -29.90 -5.70 11.46
N MET A 2 -28.88 -5.35 10.67
CA MET A 2 -27.93 -6.25 10.04
C MET A 2 -27.04 -6.95 11.08
N LYS A 3 -26.40 -8.06 10.70
CA LYS A 3 -25.30 -8.66 11.48
C LYS A 3 -24.06 -7.78 11.40
N PHE A 4 -23.15 -7.88 12.38
CA PHE A 4 -21.90 -7.10 12.38
C PHE A 4 -20.99 -7.40 11.17
N SER A 5 -20.99 -8.62 10.62
CA SER A 5 -20.27 -8.91 9.36
C SER A 5 -20.89 -8.17 8.17
N GLU A 6 -22.21 -8.30 7.98
CA GLU A 6 -22.96 -7.61 6.92
C GLU A 6 -22.73 -6.09 6.97
N LEU A 7 -22.79 -5.50 8.18
CA LEU A 7 -22.54 -4.07 8.39
C LEU A 7 -21.09 -3.66 8.07
N LEU A 8 -20.11 -4.51 8.38
CA LEU A 8 -18.70 -4.28 8.05
C LEU A 8 -18.42 -4.46 6.55
N GLU A 9 -19.06 -5.43 5.90
CA GLU A 9 -19.03 -5.63 4.44
C GLU A 9 -19.57 -4.39 3.72
N GLN A 10 -20.65 -3.78 4.22
CA GLN A 10 -21.15 -2.49 3.73
C GLN A 10 -20.16 -1.34 3.96
N CYS A 11 -19.46 -1.29 5.11
CA CYS A 11 -18.39 -0.30 5.33
C CYS A 11 -17.23 -0.47 4.34
N VAL A 12 -16.79 -1.72 4.12
CA VAL A 12 -15.74 -2.07 3.16
C VAL A 12 -16.16 -1.72 1.73
N ALA A 13 -17.40 -1.98 1.34
CA ALA A 13 -17.95 -1.63 0.03
C ALA A 13 -18.05 -0.11 -0.17
N CYS A 14 -18.54 0.62 0.83
CA CYS A 14 -18.63 2.09 0.79
C CYS A 14 -17.24 2.73 0.58
N VAL A 15 -16.23 2.28 1.35
CA VAL A 15 -14.84 2.76 1.24
C VAL A 15 -14.19 2.33 -0.08
N LYS A 16 -14.38 1.08 -0.55
CA LYS A 16 -13.83 0.60 -1.84
C LYS A 16 -14.47 1.28 -3.05
N GLY A 17 -15.73 1.68 -2.97
CA GLY A 17 -16.47 2.32 -4.06
C GLY A 17 -16.21 3.81 -4.23
N PHE A 18 -15.54 4.47 -3.27
CA PHE A 18 -15.33 5.92 -3.33
C PHE A 18 -14.26 6.32 -4.34
N ASN A 19 -14.61 7.21 -5.27
CA ASN A 19 -13.67 7.84 -6.19
C ASN A 19 -13.74 9.39 -6.05
N PRO A 20 -12.71 10.04 -5.47
CA PRO A 20 -12.69 11.48 -5.23
C PRO A 20 -12.59 12.34 -6.51
N VAL A 21 -12.38 11.72 -7.68
CA VAL A 21 -12.41 12.43 -8.98
C VAL A 21 -13.83 12.55 -9.54
N ILE A 22 -14.76 11.69 -9.09
CA ILE A 22 -16.12 11.59 -9.63
C ILE A 22 -17.15 12.19 -8.66
N ASN A 23 -17.07 11.82 -7.39
CA ASN A 23 -18.04 12.23 -6.36
C ASN A 23 -17.36 12.96 -5.21
N THR A 24 -18.09 13.89 -4.58
CA THR A 24 -17.71 14.41 -3.26
C THR A 24 -17.91 13.31 -2.19
N ILE A 25 -17.28 13.51 -1.03
CA ILE A 25 -17.38 12.58 0.12
C ILE A 25 -18.85 12.42 0.54
N ASP A 26 -19.57 13.53 0.72
CA ASP A 26 -20.98 13.53 1.14
C ASP A 26 -21.91 12.92 0.08
N SER A 27 -21.79 13.33 -1.19
CA SER A 27 -22.66 12.81 -2.26
C SER A 27 -22.45 11.31 -2.50
N HIS A 28 -21.23 10.79 -2.32
CA HIS A 28 -20.96 9.35 -2.36
C HIS A 28 -21.64 8.62 -1.19
N ALA A 29 -21.47 9.13 0.04
CA ALA A 29 -22.05 8.50 1.23
C ALA A 29 -23.58 8.49 1.20
N ASP A 30 -24.21 9.61 0.85
CA ASP A 30 -25.68 9.71 0.85
C ASP A 30 -26.33 8.93 -0.30
N ASN A 31 -25.66 8.80 -1.44
CA ASN A 31 -26.10 7.89 -2.51
C ASN A 31 -25.99 6.42 -2.09
N PHE A 32 -24.84 6.01 -1.54
CA PHE A 32 -24.62 4.63 -1.06
C PHE A 32 -25.61 4.24 0.05
N LEU A 33 -25.91 5.17 0.96
CA LEU A 33 -26.76 4.95 2.12
C LEU A 33 -28.26 5.20 1.88
N GLN A 34 -28.67 5.55 0.66
CA GLN A 34 -30.06 5.84 0.31
C GLN A 34 -30.99 4.67 0.69
N ASN A 35 -30.61 3.44 0.34
CA ASN A 35 -31.43 2.22 0.47
C ASN A 35 -31.43 1.58 1.88
N PHE A 36 -30.59 2.05 2.81
CA PHE A 36 -30.54 1.52 4.17
C PHE A 36 -31.82 1.92 4.93
N LYS A 37 -32.32 1.03 5.81
CA LYS A 37 -33.57 1.24 6.55
C LYS A 37 -33.37 1.72 8.00
N ASP A 38 -32.30 1.29 8.66
CA ASP A 38 -32.01 1.65 10.05
C ASP A 38 -31.14 2.92 10.10
N PRO A 39 -31.57 4.01 10.79
CA PRO A 39 -30.76 5.22 10.93
C PRO A 39 -29.40 4.99 11.62
N TYR A 40 -29.31 4.05 12.57
CA TYR A 40 -28.07 3.75 13.28
C TYR A 40 -27.04 3.09 12.36
N GLU A 41 -27.49 2.20 11.46
CA GLU A 41 -26.64 1.60 10.43
C GLU A 41 -26.09 2.66 9.46
N LYS A 42 -26.95 3.61 9.00
CA LYS A 42 -26.52 4.73 8.16
C LYS A 42 -25.44 5.57 8.85
N VAL A 43 -25.69 5.98 10.10
CA VAL A 43 -24.75 6.82 10.86
C VAL A 43 -23.44 6.09 11.08
N PHE A 44 -23.45 4.80 11.43
CA PHE A 44 -22.23 4.00 11.61
C PHE A 44 -21.40 3.92 10.31
N VAL A 45 -22.00 3.51 9.19
CA VAL A 45 -21.28 3.38 7.91
C VAL A 45 -20.74 4.75 7.45
N LYS A 46 -21.54 5.83 7.57
CA LYS A 46 -21.10 7.19 7.22
C LYS A 46 -19.92 7.65 8.08
N GLN A 47 -19.98 7.38 9.39
CA GLN A 47 -18.91 7.71 10.34
C GLN A 47 -17.61 6.93 10.09
N ILE A 48 -17.69 5.63 9.78
CA ILE A 48 -16.53 4.80 9.42
C ILE A 48 -15.91 5.27 8.10
N PHE A 49 -16.73 5.52 7.08
CA PHE A 49 -16.27 6.01 5.79
C PHE A 49 -15.57 7.38 5.91
N TYR A 50 -16.17 8.33 6.61
CA TYR A 50 -15.60 9.67 6.81
C TYR A 50 -14.28 9.62 7.59
N GLY A 51 -14.20 8.74 8.61
CA GLY A 51 -12.97 8.48 9.35
C GLY A 51 -11.84 7.93 8.47
N CYS A 52 -12.14 6.89 7.70
CA CYS A 52 -11.21 6.26 6.76
C CYS A 52 -10.68 7.23 5.70
N VAL A 53 -11.49 8.17 5.20
CA VAL A 53 -11.06 9.20 4.24
C VAL A 53 -10.27 10.32 4.92
N ARG A 54 -10.69 10.77 6.12
CA ARG A 54 -10.04 11.86 6.88
C ARG A 54 -8.63 11.48 7.37
N TYR A 55 -8.45 10.24 7.84
CA TYR A 55 -7.17 9.73 8.36
C TYR A 55 -6.45 8.81 7.36
N GLN A 56 -6.77 8.93 6.07
CA GLN A 56 -6.33 7.98 5.04
C GLN A 56 -4.81 7.78 4.99
N ASP A 57 -4.00 8.82 5.20
CA ASP A 57 -2.54 8.72 5.03
C ASP A 57 -1.85 8.12 6.27
N PHE A 58 -2.32 8.48 7.48
CA PHE A 58 -1.99 7.76 8.72
C PHE A 58 -2.26 6.26 8.60
N LEU A 59 -3.44 5.92 8.07
CA LEU A 59 -3.90 4.54 7.93
C LEU A 59 -3.17 3.79 6.79
N LYS A 60 -2.80 4.44 5.69
CA LYS A 60 -1.93 3.86 4.65
C LYS A 60 -0.54 3.53 5.20
N VAL A 61 0.06 4.42 6.00
CA VAL A 61 1.34 4.18 6.69
C VAL A 61 1.23 3.00 7.64
N PHE A 62 0.17 2.95 8.45
CA PHE A 62 -0.12 1.81 9.33
C PHE A 62 -0.20 0.49 8.56
N ILE A 63 -1.06 0.43 7.54
CA ILE A 63 -1.33 -0.80 6.79
C ILE A 63 -0.10 -1.31 6.03
N LYS A 64 0.70 -0.41 5.46
CA LYS A 64 1.97 -0.78 4.82
C LYS A 64 2.86 -1.53 5.81
N ILE A 65 3.11 -0.92 6.97
CA ILE A 65 4.05 -1.46 7.97
C ILE A 65 3.47 -2.72 8.64
N PHE A 66 2.15 -2.80 8.84
CA PHE A 66 1.46 -4.00 9.29
C PHE A 66 1.69 -5.19 8.33
N PHE A 67 1.55 -5.00 7.02
CA PHE A 67 1.82 -6.05 6.02
C PHE A 67 3.31 -6.38 5.91
N ASP A 68 4.20 -5.38 6.00
CA ASP A 68 5.65 -5.59 5.96
C ASP A 68 6.16 -6.34 7.21
N LYS A 69 5.45 -6.25 8.34
CA LYS A 69 5.75 -6.96 9.61
C LYS A 69 5.06 -8.31 9.75
N ASN A 70 3.85 -8.46 9.20
CA ASN A 70 3.04 -9.68 9.29
C ASN A 70 2.73 -10.25 7.89
N PRO A 71 3.74 -10.66 7.10
CA PRO A 71 3.53 -11.20 5.75
C PRO A 71 2.87 -12.59 5.74
N VAL A 72 2.83 -13.27 6.89
CA VAL A 72 2.14 -14.55 7.09
C VAL A 72 0.84 -14.30 7.85
N GLY A 73 -0.25 -14.98 7.46
CA GLY A 73 -1.57 -14.86 8.12
C GLY A 73 -2.43 -13.67 7.68
N THR A 74 -1.85 -12.68 6.99
CA THR A 74 -2.58 -11.51 6.47
C THR A 74 -2.79 -11.59 4.95
N ASN A 75 -3.74 -10.81 4.40
CA ASN A 75 -4.06 -10.80 2.97
C ASN A 75 -4.35 -9.38 2.49
N ARG A 76 -3.76 -8.98 1.35
CA ARG A 76 -3.91 -7.64 0.76
C ARG A 76 -5.33 -7.35 0.25
N ASN A 77 -6.13 -8.36 -0.10
CA ASN A 77 -7.54 -8.18 -0.48
C ASN A 77 -8.39 -7.57 0.66
N ASP A 78 -7.99 -7.85 1.90
CA ASP A 78 -8.61 -7.41 3.14
C ASP A 78 -8.05 -6.07 3.64
N GLN A 79 -7.16 -5.40 2.88
CA GLN A 79 -6.54 -4.12 3.23
C GLN A 79 -7.53 -3.09 3.79
N VAL A 80 -8.70 -2.95 3.15
CA VAL A 80 -9.73 -1.97 3.60
C VAL A 80 -10.42 -2.40 4.90
N MET A 81 -10.57 -3.70 5.15
CA MET A 81 -11.10 -4.22 6.42
C MET A 81 -10.11 -3.91 7.55
N TYR A 82 -8.82 -4.21 7.37
CA TYR A 82 -7.77 -3.85 8.32
C TYR A 82 -7.69 -2.33 8.53
N MET A 83 -7.88 -1.53 7.48
CA MET A 83 -7.89 -0.06 7.55
C MET A 83 -9.06 0.48 8.40
N ILE A 84 -10.24 -0.14 8.29
CA ILE A 84 -11.42 0.18 9.12
C ILE A 84 -11.18 -0.19 10.58
N PHE A 85 -10.66 -1.39 10.87
CA PHE A 85 -10.35 -1.79 12.26
C PHE A 85 -9.24 -0.93 12.88
N ALA A 86 -8.23 -0.54 12.10
CA ALA A 86 -7.21 0.42 12.54
C ALA A 86 -7.83 1.78 12.85
N TYR A 87 -8.71 2.31 11.99
CA TYR A 87 -9.45 3.55 12.28
C TYR A 87 -10.24 3.45 13.60
N VAL A 88 -10.99 2.36 13.78
CA VAL A 88 -11.79 2.15 15.01
C VAL A 88 -10.89 2.08 16.24
N SER A 89 -9.77 1.35 16.16
CA SER A 89 -8.88 1.13 17.31
C SER A 89 -8.09 2.38 17.72
N PHE A 90 -7.61 3.18 16.76
CA PHE A 90 -6.79 4.37 17.05
C PHE A 90 -7.60 5.65 17.30
N PHE A 91 -8.83 5.77 16.77
CA PHE A 91 -9.58 7.03 16.78
C PHE A 91 -11.02 6.95 17.33
N ARG A 92 -11.54 5.75 17.64
CA ARG A 92 -12.94 5.58 18.12
C ARG A 92 -13.09 4.67 19.33
N LEU A 93 -12.01 4.09 19.85
CA LEU A 93 -12.08 3.11 20.92
C LEU A 93 -12.64 3.67 22.24
N ASP A 94 -12.41 4.97 22.49
CA ASP A 94 -12.99 5.70 23.63
C ASP A 94 -14.47 6.10 23.40
N GLU A 95 -14.91 6.20 22.13
CA GLU A 95 -16.30 6.54 21.77
C GLU A 95 -17.21 5.31 21.62
N LEU A 96 -16.63 4.16 21.26
CA LEU A 96 -17.33 2.93 20.94
C LEU A 96 -17.36 2.00 22.15
N ALA A 97 -18.55 1.56 22.56
CA ALA A 97 -18.68 0.58 23.63
C ALA A 97 -17.83 -0.67 23.36
N ILE A 98 -16.97 -1.04 24.31
CA ILE A 98 -15.99 -2.14 24.18
C ILE A 98 -16.64 -3.47 23.78
N GLU A 99 -17.87 -3.71 24.21
CA GLU A 99 -18.66 -4.90 23.87
C GLU A 99 -19.17 -4.90 22.42
N ASP A 100 -19.36 -3.74 21.79
CA ASP A 100 -19.68 -3.64 20.36
C ASP A 100 -18.40 -3.69 19.49
N PHE A 101 -17.27 -3.16 19.97
CA PHE A 101 -15.95 -3.42 19.36
C PHE A 101 -15.64 -4.93 19.37
N ARG A 102 -15.87 -5.59 20.51
CA ARG A 102 -15.76 -7.06 20.66
C ARG A 102 -16.65 -7.80 19.67
N LYS A 103 -17.92 -7.42 19.48
CA LYS A 103 -18.80 -8.03 18.47
C LYS A 103 -18.31 -7.81 17.04
N LEU A 104 -17.81 -6.63 16.73
CA LEU A 104 -17.24 -6.32 15.40
C LEU A 104 -16.03 -7.21 15.10
N VAL A 105 -15.07 -7.29 16.03
CA VAL A 105 -13.89 -8.18 15.92
C VAL A 105 -14.30 -9.65 15.84
N MET A 106 -15.23 -10.10 16.69
CA MET A 106 -15.73 -11.48 16.71
C MET A 106 -16.59 -11.87 15.49
N SER A 107 -16.97 -10.92 14.65
CA SER A 107 -17.71 -11.18 13.40
C SER A 107 -16.82 -11.65 12.24
N GLN A 108 -15.50 -11.44 12.35
CA GLN A 108 -14.53 -11.71 11.29
C GLN A 108 -13.64 -12.92 11.61
N ASP A 109 -12.82 -13.32 10.63
CA ASP A 109 -11.88 -14.43 10.77
C ASP A 109 -10.95 -14.25 12.00
N PRO A 110 -10.92 -15.21 12.95
CA PRO A 110 -10.14 -15.08 14.17
C PRO A 110 -8.63 -14.97 13.94
N VAL A 111 -8.07 -15.59 12.90
CA VAL A 111 -6.62 -15.55 12.64
C VAL A 111 -6.23 -14.16 12.18
N LYS A 112 -6.94 -13.61 11.19
CA LYS A 112 -6.76 -12.22 10.71
C LYS A 112 -6.91 -11.20 11.85
N MET A 113 -7.92 -11.41 12.70
CA MET A 113 -8.20 -10.51 13.82
C MET A 113 -7.17 -10.63 14.94
N HIS A 114 -6.68 -11.83 15.26
CA HIS A 114 -5.62 -12.00 16.26
C HIS A 114 -4.36 -11.24 15.83
N THR A 115 -3.88 -11.48 14.60
CA THR A 115 -2.67 -10.82 14.07
C THR A 115 -2.81 -9.29 14.02
N LEU A 116 -3.99 -8.76 13.66
CA LEU A 116 -4.22 -7.32 13.66
C LEU A 116 -4.23 -6.73 15.08
N ILE A 117 -5.06 -7.25 15.98
CA ILE A 117 -5.25 -6.69 17.32
C ILE A 117 -3.97 -6.87 18.15
N GLN A 118 -3.26 -7.99 18.01
CA GLN A 118 -1.95 -8.19 18.64
C GLN A 118 -0.91 -7.15 18.18
N PHE A 119 -0.94 -6.73 16.92
CA PHE A 119 -0.02 -5.72 16.39
C PHE A 119 -0.42 -4.28 16.77
N ILE A 120 -1.72 -3.97 16.79
CA ILE A 120 -2.22 -2.65 17.22
C ILE A 120 -1.95 -2.43 18.72
N PHE A 121 -2.30 -3.41 19.57
CA PHE A 121 -2.18 -3.29 21.02
C PHE A 121 -0.81 -3.76 21.54
N ASN A 122 0.25 -3.48 20.77
CA ASN A 122 1.63 -3.68 21.18
C ASN A 122 2.41 -2.36 21.00
N SER A 123 2.42 -1.56 22.06
CA SER A 123 2.95 -0.20 22.05
C SER A 123 4.45 -0.14 21.74
N ASP A 124 5.22 -1.19 22.04
CA ASP A 124 6.63 -1.28 21.63
C ASP A 124 6.77 -1.37 20.11
N ASN A 125 5.96 -2.19 19.43
CA ASN A 125 5.91 -2.25 17.96
C ASN A 125 5.45 -0.91 17.36
N LEU A 126 4.46 -0.25 17.97
CA LEU A 126 4.04 1.09 17.53
C LEU A 126 5.20 2.11 17.66
N ARG A 127 5.86 2.17 18.82
CA ARG A 127 6.97 3.09 19.11
C ARG A 127 8.22 2.79 18.25
N GLN A 128 8.51 1.52 17.96
CA GLN A 128 9.68 1.10 17.18
C GLN A 128 9.49 1.22 15.66
N HIS A 129 8.26 1.09 15.14
CA HIS A 129 8.04 0.97 13.69
C HIS A 129 7.10 2.02 13.09
N LEU A 130 6.14 2.54 13.85
CA LEU A 130 5.11 3.45 13.33
C LEU A 130 5.31 4.91 13.77
N ARG A 131 5.86 5.14 14.98
CA ARG A 131 6.09 6.48 15.52
C ARG A 131 6.85 7.40 14.57
N GLN A 132 7.98 6.98 14.00
CA GLN A 132 8.75 7.82 13.07
C GLN A 132 7.97 8.13 11.77
N PRO A 133 7.45 7.15 11.02
CA PRO A 133 6.61 7.42 9.85
C PRO A 133 5.33 8.24 10.13
N TRP A 134 4.77 8.19 11.34
CA TRP A 134 3.63 9.03 11.72
C TRP A 134 4.04 10.46 12.12
N MET A 135 5.23 10.67 12.70
CA MET A 135 5.79 12.01 12.97
C MET A 135 6.14 12.79 11.69
N GLU A 136 6.19 12.14 10.52
CA GLU A 136 6.28 12.81 9.21
C GLU A 136 4.93 13.43 8.76
N LEU A 137 3.82 13.08 9.43
CA LEU A 137 2.44 13.48 9.09
C LEU A 137 1.71 14.24 10.21
N TYR A 138 2.07 14.01 11.48
CA TYR A 138 1.44 14.57 12.68
C TYR A 138 2.50 14.99 13.70
N ASP A 139 2.14 15.88 14.63
CA ASP A 139 3.04 16.28 15.71
C ASP A 139 3.36 15.11 16.68
N TYR A 140 4.55 15.13 17.26
CA TYR A 140 5.05 14.08 18.13
C TYR A 140 4.22 13.92 19.42
N GLN A 141 3.69 15.01 20.00
CA GLN A 141 2.85 14.94 21.20
C GLN A 141 1.54 14.21 20.90
N TYR A 142 0.94 14.50 19.74
CA TYR A 142 -0.27 13.79 19.30
C TYR A 142 -0.01 12.29 19.11
N ILE A 143 1.12 11.91 18.52
CA ILE A 143 1.47 10.50 18.32
C ILE A 143 1.78 9.77 19.63
N ASP A 144 2.60 10.33 20.51
CA ASP A 144 2.97 9.64 21.76
C ASP A 144 1.86 9.65 22.81
N ASP A 145 1.19 10.78 23.05
CA ASP A 145 0.25 10.95 24.18
C ASP A 145 -1.21 10.61 23.82
N THR A 146 -1.62 10.90 22.57
CA THR A 146 -3.00 10.67 22.11
C THR A 146 -3.13 9.32 21.42
N ILE A 147 -2.33 9.04 20.38
CA ILE A 147 -2.44 7.78 19.63
C ILE A 147 -1.89 6.60 20.44
N ILE A 148 -0.60 6.58 20.74
CA ILE A 148 0.01 5.44 21.44
C ILE A 148 -0.45 5.41 22.90
N GLY A 149 -0.48 6.57 23.57
CA GLY A 149 -1.05 6.70 24.91
C GLY A 149 -2.54 6.34 25.01
N GLY A 150 -3.32 6.44 23.92
CA GLY A 150 -4.72 5.97 23.85
C GLY A 150 -4.82 4.44 23.80
N ILE A 151 -3.92 3.80 23.05
CA ILE A 151 -3.78 2.34 23.02
C ILE A 151 -3.30 1.80 24.38
N ASP A 152 -2.30 2.43 25.00
CA ASP A 152 -1.79 2.07 26.33
C ASP A 152 -2.90 2.08 27.39
N LYS A 153 -3.77 3.10 27.40
CA LYS A 153 -4.93 3.20 28.32
C LYS A 153 -5.95 2.09 28.10
N ASN A 154 -6.29 1.80 26.84
CA ASN A 154 -7.33 0.84 26.48
C ASN A 154 -6.85 -0.62 26.42
N TYR A 155 -5.56 -0.87 26.58
CA TYR A 155 -4.97 -2.21 26.51
C TYR A 155 -5.70 -3.24 27.39
N GLN A 156 -6.01 -2.89 28.64
CA GLN A 156 -6.66 -3.82 29.57
C GLN A 156 -8.07 -4.21 29.10
N SER A 157 -8.85 -3.25 28.62
CA SER A 157 -10.20 -3.45 28.06
C SER A 157 -10.20 -4.36 26.82
N VAL A 158 -9.11 -4.37 26.06
CA VAL A 158 -8.95 -5.18 24.83
C VAL A 158 -8.22 -6.50 25.10
N SER A 159 -7.47 -6.64 26.20
CA SER A 159 -6.68 -7.83 26.52
C SER A 159 -7.54 -9.11 26.57
N ASP A 160 -8.74 -9.04 27.17
CA ASP A 160 -9.68 -10.17 27.20
C ASP A 160 -10.32 -10.44 25.83
N ILE A 161 -10.50 -9.43 24.98
CA ILE A 161 -10.89 -9.65 23.57
C ILE A 161 -9.77 -10.42 22.87
N LEU A 162 -8.52 -9.96 22.97
CA LEU A 162 -7.35 -10.57 22.34
C LEU A 162 -7.20 -12.05 22.74
N ARG A 163 -7.33 -12.39 24.02
CA ARG A 163 -7.32 -13.77 24.55
C ARG A 163 -8.42 -14.66 23.96
N ILE A 164 -9.62 -14.12 23.74
CA ILE A 164 -10.74 -14.89 23.15
C ILE A 164 -10.50 -15.09 21.64
N VAL A 165 -9.97 -14.09 20.94
CA VAL A 165 -9.62 -14.20 19.50
C VAL A 165 -8.45 -15.17 19.30
N GLU A 166 -7.40 -15.08 20.12
CA GLU A 166 -6.26 -16.01 20.14
C GLU A 166 -6.69 -17.46 20.30
N ARG A 167 -7.57 -17.74 21.29
CA ARG A 167 -8.10 -19.08 21.55
C ARG A 167 -8.92 -19.62 20.37
N LYS A 168 -9.67 -18.74 19.68
CA LYS A 168 -10.40 -19.09 18.45
C LYS A 168 -9.47 -19.30 17.25
N ALA A 169 -8.37 -18.55 17.16
CA ALA A 169 -7.42 -18.60 16.04
C ALA A 169 -6.49 -19.82 16.10
N THR A 170 -6.05 -20.20 17.30
CA THR A 170 -5.03 -21.24 17.51
C THR A 170 -5.60 -22.58 17.99
N GLY A 171 -6.86 -22.61 18.45
CA GLY A 171 -7.50 -23.79 19.03
C GLY A 171 -6.95 -24.22 20.40
N ARG A 172 -5.86 -23.60 20.87
CA ARG A 172 -5.32 -23.78 22.23
C ARG A 172 -5.66 -22.55 23.06
N ALA A 173 -6.06 -22.76 24.32
CA ALA A 173 -5.94 -21.70 25.30
C ALA A 173 -4.45 -21.53 25.63
N ALA A 174 -3.92 -20.32 25.49
CA ALA A 174 -2.65 -19.95 26.10
C ALA A 174 -2.82 -19.94 27.62
N GLY A 175 -2.63 -21.11 28.25
CA GLY A 175 -2.44 -21.21 29.69
C GLY A 175 -1.16 -20.47 30.08
N ASN A 176 -1.19 -19.78 31.23
CA ASN A 176 -0.08 -18.93 31.68
C ASN A 176 1.27 -19.65 31.56
N VAL A 177 2.21 -19.06 30.83
CA VAL A 177 3.61 -19.55 30.75
C VAL A 177 4.34 -19.11 32.02
N SER A 178 3.99 -19.73 33.14
CA SER A 178 4.62 -19.60 34.45
C SER A 178 4.49 -20.92 35.22
N ALA A 179 5.61 -21.40 35.76
CA ALA A 179 5.76 -22.66 36.51
C ALA A 179 5.42 -23.96 35.74
N SER A 180 6.44 -24.63 35.20
CA SER A 180 6.78 -26.06 35.49
C SER A 180 7.84 -26.61 34.51
N ALA A 181 9.13 -26.46 34.86
CA ALA A 181 10.25 -27.11 34.17
C ALA A 181 11.47 -27.27 35.09
N ALA A 182 11.24 -27.60 36.36
CA ALA A 182 12.28 -27.68 37.40
C ALA A 182 12.07 -28.89 38.32
N SER A 183 12.10 -30.10 37.74
CA SER A 183 11.96 -31.36 38.48
C SER A 183 12.52 -32.57 37.72
N HIS A 184 13.83 -32.75 37.76
CA HIS A 184 14.42 -34.09 37.83
C HIS A 184 15.16 -34.19 39.16
N SER A 185 14.79 -35.22 39.94
CA SER A 185 15.11 -35.33 41.37
C SER A 185 16.43 -36.05 41.64
N ASN A 186 17.16 -35.58 42.64
CA ASN A 186 18.27 -36.33 43.23
C ASN A 186 17.78 -37.64 43.87
N LEU A 187 18.59 -38.70 43.73
CA LEU A 187 18.68 -39.82 44.67
C LEU A 187 20.17 -40.17 44.88
N SER A 188 20.51 -40.55 46.10
CA SER A 188 21.85 -40.98 46.57
C SER A 188 22.16 -42.44 46.14
N ASP A 189 23.36 -43.02 46.27
CA ASP A 189 24.25 -43.02 47.45
C ASP A 189 25.67 -43.66 47.21
N SER A 190 26.57 -43.48 48.20
CA SER A 190 27.67 -44.36 48.66
C SER A 190 28.94 -44.73 47.83
N GLN A 191 30.08 -44.13 48.24
CA GLN A 191 31.42 -44.73 48.59
C GLN A 191 32.47 -45.28 47.57
N SER A 192 33.73 -44.79 47.79
CA SER A 192 35.07 -45.47 47.71
C SER A 192 35.84 -45.66 46.36
N GLN A 193 37.17 -45.99 46.31
CA GLN A 193 38.37 -45.43 47.00
C GLN A 193 39.74 -45.96 46.41
N GLY A 194 40.73 -45.08 46.17
CA GLY A 194 42.19 -45.38 46.07
C GLY A 194 42.74 -45.99 44.75
N THR A 195 44.07 -46.12 44.48
CA THR A 195 45.31 -45.49 45.03
C THR A 195 46.58 -45.86 44.19
N LEU A 196 47.50 -44.91 43.88
CA LEU A 196 48.87 -45.06 43.29
C LEU A 196 48.97 -45.79 41.91
N GLY A 197 50.01 -45.75 41.05
CA GLY A 197 51.36 -45.14 40.90
C GLY A 197 52.02 -45.69 39.59
N GLN A 198 53.26 -45.48 39.12
CA GLN A 198 54.34 -44.48 39.31
C GLN A 198 55.50 -44.74 38.28
N SER A 199 56.08 -43.71 37.60
CA SER A 199 57.22 -43.77 36.60
C SER A 199 56.99 -44.64 35.34
N GLY A 200 57.71 -44.59 34.19
CA GLY A 200 58.82 -43.77 33.63
C GLY A 200 59.75 -44.64 32.74
N GLY A 201 60.33 -44.27 31.58
CA GLY A 201 60.33 -43.04 30.75
C GLY A 201 61.27 -43.16 29.51
N ALA A 202 61.65 -42.04 28.88
CA ALA A 202 62.72 -41.82 27.85
C ALA A 202 62.61 -42.35 26.38
N ALA A 203 62.47 -41.39 25.45
CA ALA A 203 63.07 -41.26 24.08
C ALA A 203 63.21 -42.44 23.06
N GLY A 204 62.70 -42.23 21.83
CA GLY A 204 63.01 -43.02 20.62
C GLY A 204 62.47 -42.36 19.32
N ARG A 205 63.16 -42.51 18.17
CA ARG A 205 62.87 -41.78 16.89
C ARG A 205 62.14 -42.63 15.85
N ALA A 206 61.63 -41.94 14.83
CA ALA A 206 61.38 -42.40 13.44
C ALA A 206 60.05 -43.12 13.12
N SER A 207 59.84 -43.36 11.83
CA SER A 207 58.53 -43.53 11.17
C SER A 207 58.51 -44.70 10.19
N GLY A 208 57.44 -45.51 10.19
CA GLY A 208 57.28 -46.58 9.19
C GLY A 208 55.92 -47.29 9.22
N LEU A 209 55.46 -47.58 8.01
CA LEU A 209 54.34 -48.41 7.53
C LEU A 209 53.64 -49.45 8.45
N SER A 210 52.32 -49.56 8.20
CA SER A 210 51.45 -50.75 8.19
C SER A 210 51.83 -52.03 8.98
N GLY A 211 50.96 -52.37 9.92
CA GLY A 211 50.75 -53.71 10.47
C GLY A 211 49.41 -53.73 11.21
N ALA A 212 48.70 -54.86 11.22
CA ALA A 212 47.44 -55.01 11.95
C ALA A 212 47.62 -55.99 13.09
N GLU A 213 47.28 -55.58 14.32
CA GLU A 213 46.72 -56.42 15.39
C GLU A 213 46.28 -55.51 16.57
N ASN A 214 45.67 -56.10 17.61
CA ASN A 214 44.95 -55.36 18.65
C ASN A 214 45.85 -54.66 19.67
N GLU A 215 45.55 -53.40 20.00
CA GLU A 215 45.53 -52.92 21.40
C GLU A 215 44.77 -51.59 21.54
N GLU A 216 44.10 -51.37 22.68
CA GLU A 216 43.22 -50.22 22.89
C GLU A 216 44.00 -48.95 23.28
N ALA A 217 44.32 -48.13 22.27
CA ALA A 217 45.00 -46.84 22.48
C ALA A 217 44.10 -45.82 23.23
N VAL A 218 44.21 -45.80 24.56
CA VAL A 218 43.51 -44.86 25.45
C VAL A 218 43.76 -43.41 25.01
N LYS A 219 42.69 -42.71 24.62
CA LYS A 219 42.74 -41.32 24.14
C LYS A 219 43.19 -40.39 25.26
N LYS A 220 44.34 -39.73 25.08
CA LYS A 220 44.87 -38.75 26.04
C LYS A 220 43.90 -37.57 26.15
N VAL A 221 43.58 -37.19 27.38
CA VAL A 221 42.67 -36.05 27.68
C VAL A 221 43.37 -34.73 27.30
N THR A 222 42.63 -33.85 26.62
CA THR A 222 43.13 -32.53 26.19
C THR A 222 43.10 -31.54 27.36
N GLU A 223 44.26 -31.07 27.81
CA GLU A 223 44.34 -29.96 28.76
C GLU A 223 44.06 -28.61 28.06
N PRO A 224 43.16 -27.76 28.59
CA PRO A 224 42.80 -26.49 27.98
C PRO A 224 43.87 -25.42 28.23
N LYS A 225 44.75 -25.20 27.25
CA LYS A 225 45.74 -24.11 27.32
C LYS A 225 45.04 -22.75 27.07
N PRO A 226 45.19 -21.75 27.96
CA PRO A 226 44.55 -20.44 27.78
C PRO A 226 45.08 -19.73 26.54
N PHE A 227 44.18 -19.08 25.80
CA PHE A 227 44.51 -18.34 24.59
C PHE A 227 45.03 -16.93 24.91
N ASN A 228 45.93 -16.41 24.08
CA ASN A 228 46.45 -15.06 24.24
C ASN A 228 45.37 -14.03 23.89
N LEU A 229 44.83 -13.36 24.91
CA LEU A 229 43.84 -12.29 24.77
C LEU A 229 44.43 -11.05 24.08
N THR A 230 44.23 -10.95 22.77
CA THR A 230 44.51 -9.75 21.98
C THR A 230 43.63 -8.60 22.48
N LYS A 231 44.24 -7.61 23.17
CA LYS A 231 43.52 -6.41 23.63
C LYS A 231 42.82 -5.74 22.44
N PRO A 232 41.51 -5.47 22.50
CA PRO A 232 40.79 -4.82 21.40
C PRO A 232 41.45 -3.49 21.04
N ARG A 233 41.76 -3.28 19.75
CA ARG A 233 42.25 -1.98 19.28
C ARG A 233 41.16 -0.94 19.54
N PRO A 234 41.46 0.19 20.23
CA PRO A 234 40.46 1.23 20.46
C PRO A 234 39.81 1.67 19.15
N LYS A 235 38.47 1.77 19.13
CA LYS A 235 37.75 2.34 17.99
C LYS A 235 38.07 3.83 17.92
N VAL A 236 39.00 4.20 17.03
CA VAL A 236 39.21 5.58 16.62
C VAL A 236 37.94 6.03 15.91
N ILE A 237 37.11 6.80 16.61
CA ILE A 237 35.95 7.47 16.02
C ILE A 237 36.51 8.51 15.03
N PRO A 238 36.17 8.46 13.72
CA PRO A 238 36.61 9.49 12.79
C PRO A 238 36.11 10.85 13.27
N GLN A 239 36.99 11.84 13.35
CA GLN A 239 36.57 13.20 13.70
C GLN A 239 35.54 13.69 12.66
N PRO A 240 34.39 14.23 13.09
CA PRO A 240 33.35 14.65 12.16
C PRO A 240 33.89 15.77 11.27
N GLN A 241 33.91 15.54 9.96
CA GLN A 241 34.33 16.57 9.00
C GLN A 241 33.43 17.80 9.18
N ALA A 242 34.06 18.96 9.35
CA ALA A 242 33.34 20.22 9.49
C ALA A 242 32.57 20.52 8.20
N LEU A 243 31.24 20.34 8.24
CA LEU A 243 30.35 20.66 7.13
C LEU A 243 30.53 22.14 6.77
N GLN A 244 30.99 22.40 5.54
CA GLN A 244 31.13 23.76 5.02
C GLN A 244 29.74 24.39 4.89
N ARG A 245 29.37 25.25 5.85
CA ARG A 245 28.08 25.96 5.89
C ARG A 245 27.98 27.11 4.89
N GLU A 246 28.72 27.04 3.78
CA GLU A 246 28.69 28.04 2.72
C GLU A 246 27.47 27.84 1.82
N THR A 247 26.32 28.37 2.25
CA THR A 247 25.10 28.44 1.44
C THR A 247 25.27 29.49 0.32
N LYS A 248 26.09 29.16 -0.68
CA LYS A 248 26.27 29.94 -1.91
C LYS A 248 24.94 29.96 -2.67
N ALA A 249 24.24 31.08 -2.57
CA ALA A 249 23.00 31.30 -3.29
C ALA A 249 23.25 31.22 -4.81
N ASN A 250 22.50 30.35 -5.50
CA ASN A 250 22.55 30.30 -6.96
C ASN A 250 22.16 31.67 -7.54
N PRO A 251 22.93 32.23 -8.49
CA PRO A 251 22.62 33.55 -9.05
C PRO A 251 21.25 33.52 -9.74
N VAL A 252 20.50 34.61 -9.60
CA VAL A 252 19.15 34.75 -10.17
C VAL A 252 19.19 34.38 -11.67
N PRO A 253 18.38 33.40 -12.15
CA PRO A 253 18.44 32.96 -13.53
C PRO A 253 18.25 34.13 -14.50
N LYS A 254 19.20 34.32 -15.43
CA LYS A 254 19.25 35.46 -16.37
C LYS A 254 18.00 35.66 -17.24
N ASN A 255 17.10 34.66 -17.25
CA ASN A 255 15.87 34.61 -18.05
C ASN A 255 14.59 34.76 -17.20
N LEU A 256 14.68 34.93 -15.88
CA LEU A 256 13.53 34.93 -14.95
C LEU A 256 12.45 35.96 -15.31
N PHE A 257 12.83 37.09 -15.93
CA PHE A 257 11.96 38.17 -16.37
C PHE A 257 12.01 38.42 -17.89
N LYS A 258 12.44 37.43 -18.69
CA LYS A 258 12.70 37.60 -20.14
C LYS A 258 11.87 36.68 -21.05
N LYS A 259 10.98 35.85 -20.51
CA LYS A 259 10.13 34.94 -21.28
C LYS A 259 8.68 35.41 -21.24
N SER A 260 8.03 35.46 -22.40
CA SER A 260 6.60 35.70 -22.49
C SER A 260 5.81 34.45 -22.07
N TYR A 261 4.49 34.60 -21.91
CA TYR A 261 3.59 33.47 -21.68
C TYR A 261 3.69 32.41 -22.80
N LEU A 262 3.79 32.86 -24.06
CA LEU A 262 3.91 31.98 -25.23
C LEU A 262 5.24 31.21 -25.26
N ASP A 263 6.35 31.84 -24.86
CA ASP A 263 7.63 31.15 -24.71
C ASP A 263 7.56 30.06 -23.63
N ILE A 264 6.85 30.32 -22.52
CA ILE A 264 6.65 29.35 -21.44
C ILE A 264 5.79 28.17 -21.90
N GLU A 265 4.80 28.38 -22.77
CA GLU A 265 4.02 27.29 -23.37
C GLU A 265 4.84 26.47 -24.37
N ARG A 266 5.60 27.12 -25.26
CA ARG A 266 6.50 26.41 -26.19
C ARG A 266 7.55 25.59 -25.44
N ASP A 267 8.21 26.17 -24.43
CA ASP A 267 9.11 25.49 -23.50
C ASP A 267 8.44 24.28 -22.80
N LYS A 268 7.15 24.34 -22.45
CA LYS A 268 6.40 23.22 -21.84
C LYS A 268 6.14 22.12 -22.86
N GLU A 269 5.77 22.48 -24.09
CA GLU A 269 5.56 21.51 -25.17
C GLU A 269 6.84 20.81 -25.59
N GLU A 270 7.92 21.56 -25.81
CA GLU A 270 9.23 21.01 -26.17
C GLU A 270 9.72 20.00 -25.11
N ARG A 271 9.63 20.35 -23.82
CA ARG A 271 9.93 19.42 -22.72
C ARG A 271 8.99 18.21 -22.67
N ARG A 272 7.71 18.37 -23.03
CA ARG A 272 6.75 17.25 -23.09
C ARG A 272 7.10 16.30 -24.24
N LYS A 273 7.35 16.84 -25.44
CA LYS A 273 7.76 16.10 -26.65
C LYS A 273 9.07 15.36 -26.40
N ALA A 274 10.12 16.07 -25.98
CA ALA A 274 11.42 15.48 -25.65
C ALA A 274 11.35 14.41 -24.55
N LYS A 275 10.49 14.56 -23.53
CA LYS A 275 10.29 13.52 -22.51
C LYS A 275 9.57 12.29 -23.08
N THR A 276 8.52 12.48 -23.89
CA THR A 276 7.83 11.37 -24.58
C THR A 276 8.75 10.65 -25.56
N GLU A 277 9.58 11.39 -26.30
CA GLU A 277 10.56 10.85 -27.24
C GLU A 277 11.70 10.11 -26.52
N ALA A 278 12.23 10.65 -25.42
CA ALA A 278 13.23 9.96 -24.61
C ALA A 278 12.70 8.65 -24.01
N ILE A 279 11.47 8.67 -23.47
CA ILE A 279 10.77 7.46 -22.99
C ILE A 279 10.58 6.47 -24.15
N ARG A 280 10.03 6.93 -25.28
CA ARG A 280 9.81 6.10 -26.46
C ARG A 280 11.11 5.43 -26.92
N LYS A 281 12.19 6.19 -27.03
CA LYS A 281 13.53 5.71 -27.39
C LYS A 281 14.06 4.68 -26.39
N GLU A 282 13.86 4.90 -25.09
CA GLU A 282 14.25 3.94 -24.03
C GLU A 282 13.49 2.60 -24.11
N TYR A 283 12.28 2.57 -24.70
CA TYR A 283 11.50 1.35 -24.91
C TYR A 283 11.69 0.72 -26.31
N GLU A 284 11.94 1.52 -27.35
CA GLU A 284 12.12 1.03 -28.73
C GLU A 284 13.55 0.56 -29.02
N GLU A 285 14.59 1.24 -28.51
CA GLU A 285 15.99 0.84 -28.75
C GLU A 285 16.49 -0.22 -27.75
N ASN A 286 15.88 -0.34 -26.57
CA ASN A 286 16.37 -1.22 -25.51
C ASN A 286 15.85 -2.65 -25.64
N THR A 287 16.41 -3.37 -26.62
CA THR A 287 16.15 -4.80 -26.89
C THR A 287 16.33 -5.73 -25.70
N LYS A 288 17.00 -5.30 -24.62
CA LYS A 288 17.21 -6.08 -23.38
C LYS A 288 16.09 -5.95 -22.34
N LYS A 289 15.14 -5.00 -22.50
CA LYS A 289 14.03 -4.80 -21.54
C LYS A 289 12.79 -5.64 -21.84
N ARG A 290 12.57 -6.09 -23.09
CA ARG A 290 11.46 -7.00 -23.43
C ARG A 290 11.89 -8.44 -23.19
N PHE A 291 11.37 -9.02 -22.12
CA PHE A 291 11.48 -10.45 -21.86
C PHE A 291 10.61 -11.21 -22.88
N SER A 292 11.21 -12.14 -23.63
CA SER A 292 10.48 -12.96 -24.61
C SER A 292 9.66 -14.04 -23.87
N LEU A 293 8.33 -13.92 -23.87
CA LEU A 293 7.50 -14.92 -23.20
C LEU A 293 7.30 -16.15 -24.10
N ALA A 294 7.37 -17.34 -23.52
CA ALA A 294 6.94 -18.58 -24.20
C ALA A 294 5.44 -18.56 -24.61
N THR A 295 4.66 -17.59 -24.13
CA THR A 295 3.28 -17.34 -24.57
C THR A 295 3.18 -16.49 -25.84
N GLU A 296 4.18 -15.66 -26.18
CA GLU A 296 4.19 -14.87 -27.42
C GLU A 296 4.29 -15.77 -28.66
N GLN A 297 4.91 -16.96 -28.53
CA GLN A 297 5.01 -17.96 -29.60
C GLN A 297 3.72 -18.81 -29.78
N ARG A 298 2.65 -18.54 -29.03
CA ARG A 298 1.40 -19.30 -29.15
C ARG A 298 0.52 -18.74 -30.28
N PRO A 299 -0.11 -19.59 -31.12
CA PRO A 299 -0.97 -19.14 -32.21
C PRO A 299 -2.22 -18.37 -31.74
N THR A 300 -2.53 -18.42 -30.44
CA THR A 300 -3.62 -17.68 -29.80
C THR A 300 -3.27 -16.23 -29.42
N ILE A 301 -2.00 -15.80 -29.46
CA ILE A 301 -1.60 -14.46 -28.98
C ILE A 301 -2.31 -13.33 -29.75
N GLY A 302 -2.34 -13.42 -31.08
CA GLY A 302 -3.02 -12.45 -31.95
C GLY A 302 -4.55 -12.61 -32.01
N LYS A 303 -5.14 -13.54 -31.25
CA LYS A 303 -6.61 -13.70 -31.22
C LYS A 303 -7.29 -12.44 -30.67
N PHE A 304 -6.73 -11.84 -29.62
CA PHE A 304 -7.29 -10.64 -29.00
C PHE A 304 -7.28 -9.44 -29.96
N GLU A 305 -6.18 -9.24 -30.69
CA GLU A 305 -6.05 -8.14 -31.65
C GLU A 305 -7.00 -8.30 -32.85
N ARG A 306 -7.16 -9.52 -33.37
CA ARG A 306 -8.14 -9.83 -34.43
C ARG A 306 -9.57 -9.59 -33.96
N THR A 307 -9.96 -10.13 -32.81
CA THR A 307 -11.30 -9.90 -32.23
C THR A 307 -11.54 -8.42 -31.91
N LYS A 308 -10.51 -7.65 -31.55
CA LYS A 308 -10.60 -6.18 -31.43
C LYS A 308 -10.86 -5.51 -32.79
N GLN A 309 -10.09 -5.86 -33.82
CA GLN A 309 -10.27 -5.33 -35.18
C GLN A 309 -11.66 -5.65 -35.72
N GLU A 310 -12.12 -6.90 -35.59
CA GLU A 310 -13.47 -7.33 -35.96
C GLU A 310 -14.58 -6.53 -35.24
N LEU A 311 -14.36 -6.14 -33.97
CA LEU A 311 -15.29 -5.30 -33.21
C LEU A 311 -15.26 -3.84 -33.66
N GLU A 312 -14.08 -3.27 -33.89
CA GLU A 312 -13.92 -1.91 -34.40
C GLU A 312 -14.48 -1.76 -35.83
N GLU A 313 -14.33 -2.79 -36.68
CA GLU A 313 -14.94 -2.84 -38.02
C GLU A 313 -16.47 -2.95 -37.95
N LYS A 314 -17.02 -3.86 -37.12
CA LYS A 314 -18.48 -3.98 -36.92
C LYS A 314 -19.08 -2.65 -36.44
N LEU A 315 -18.48 -2.06 -35.41
CA LEU A 315 -18.88 -0.75 -34.87
C LEU A 315 -18.77 0.35 -35.95
N GLN A 316 -17.73 0.36 -36.77
CA GLN A 316 -17.64 1.28 -37.92
C GLN A 316 -18.68 1.01 -39.02
N THR A 317 -19.14 -0.24 -39.22
CA THR A 317 -20.24 -0.53 -40.17
C THR A 317 -21.60 -0.13 -39.62
N GLU A 318 -21.85 -0.29 -38.32
CA GLU A 318 -23.06 0.18 -37.64
C GLU A 318 -23.15 1.71 -37.61
N LEU A 319 -22.02 2.40 -37.39
CA LEU A 319 -21.90 3.86 -37.46
C LEU A 319 -21.91 4.42 -38.90
N LYS A 320 -21.81 3.60 -39.95
CA LYS A 320 -22.01 4.01 -41.36
C LYS A 320 -23.50 4.12 -41.68
N PHE A 321 -24.18 5.01 -40.95
CA PHE A 321 -25.58 5.36 -41.17
C PHE A 321 -25.77 5.79 -42.63
N SER A 322 -26.51 5.01 -43.40
CA SER A 322 -26.78 5.25 -44.83
C SER A 322 -27.84 6.33 -45.04
N GLY A 323 -27.63 7.49 -44.42
CA GLY A 323 -28.49 8.66 -44.51
C GLY A 323 -28.74 9.09 -45.96
N THR A 324 -29.91 9.68 -46.19
CA THR A 324 -30.31 10.21 -47.49
C THR A 324 -29.28 11.21 -48.00
N LYS A 325 -28.54 10.83 -49.05
CA LYS A 325 -27.49 11.67 -49.65
C LYS A 325 -28.10 13.04 -50.01
N PRO A 326 -27.52 14.17 -49.53
CA PRO A 326 -28.10 15.48 -49.77
C PRO A 326 -28.19 15.76 -51.27
N ARG A 327 -29.35 16.23 -51.72
CA ARG A 327 -29.51 16.70 -53.10
C ARG A 327 -28.59 17.90 -53.31
N LYS A 328 -27.95 17.98 -54.48
CA LYS A 328 -27.16 19.17 -54.85
C LYS A 328 -28.07 20.40 -54.80
N MET A 329 -27.54 21.50 -54.27
CA MET A 329 -28.24 22.79 -54.20
C MET A 329 -28.69 23.21 -55.62
N PRO A 330 -29.93 23.67 -55.81
CA PRO A 330 -30.35 24.26 -57.08
C PRO A 330 -29.43 25.42 -57.46
N ASN A 331 -29.00 25.51 -58.71
CA ASN A 331 -28.21 26.66 -59.14
C ASN A 331 -29.13 27.85 -59.46
N PHE A 332 -29.19 28.80 -58.53
CA PHE A 332 -29.98 30.02 -58.63
C PHE A 332 -29.48 31.01 -59.71
N GLU A 333 -28.24 30.88 -60.20
CA GLU A 333 -27.69 31.71 -61.30
C GLU A 333 -28.44 31.51 -62.63
N LYS A 334 -29.15 30.40 -62.79
CA LYS A 334 -29.82 30.01 -64.05
C LYS A 334 -31.33 30.23 -64.05
N SER A 335 -31.87 30.84 -63.01
CA SER A 335 -33.30 31.16 -62.91
C SER A 335 -33.47 32.54 -62.30
N GLU A 336 -33.58 33.56 -63.14
CA GLU A 336 -34.15 34.84 -62.73
C GLU A 336 -35.58 34.60 -62.24
N ALA A 337 -35.77 34.65 -60.92
CA ALA A 337 -37.10 34.57 -60.35
C ALA A 337 -37.89 35.80 -60.82
N ALA A 338 -39.02 35.59 -61.49
CA ALA A 338 -39.85 36.66 -62.03
C ALA A 338 -40.54 37.45 -60.89
N VAL A 339 -39.81 38.37 -60.27
CA VAL A 339 -40.27 39.23 -59.16
C VAL A 339 -41.30 40.22 -59.71
N LYS A 340 -42.59 39.83 -59.62
CA LYS A 340 -43.71 40.71 -59.94
C LYS A 340 -43.77 41.83 -58.92
N LEU A 341 -43.42 43.06 -59.34
CA LEU A 341 -43.52 44.25 -58.51
C LEU A 341 -44.95 44.44 -58.01
N THR A 342 -45.10 44.76 -56.72
CA THR A 342 -46.41 45.10 -56.15
C THR A 342 -46.86 46.48 -56.66
N ALA A 343 -48.17 46.69 -56.81
CA ALA A 343 -48.72 47.93 -57.36
C ALA A 343 -48.30 49.21 -56.58
N ALA A 344 -47.92 49.07 -55.30
CA ALA A 344 -47.37 50.16 -54.50
C ALA A 344 -45.94 50.55 -54.90
N ALA A 345 -45.11 49.62 -55.38
CA ALA A 345 -43.78 49.92 -55.92
C ALA A 345 -43.90 50.67 -57.25
N VAL A 346 -44.71 50.15 -58.18
CA VAL A 346 -44.96 50.78 -59.49
C VAL A 346 -45.50 52.21 -59.34
N LYS A 347 -46.43 52.44 -58.39
CA LYS A 347 -46.92 53.80 -58.08
C LYS A 347 -45.86 54.72 -57.47
N ARG A 348 -44.87 54.19 -56.76
CA ARG A 348 -43.74 55.00 -56.24
C ARG A 348 -42.76 55.38 -57.34
N GLU A 349 -42.44 54.47 -58.26
CA GLU A 349 -41.61 54.79 -59.43
C GLU A 349 -42.29 55.81 -60.35
N ALA A 350 -43.58 55.64 -60.65
CA ALA A 350 -44.34 56.61 -61.45
C ALA A 350 -44.33 58.01 -60.82
N LEU A 351 -44.48 58.10 -59.49
CA LEU A 351 -44.42 59.37 -58.75
C LEU A 351 -43.00 59.93 -58.65
N ALA A 352 -41.97 59.09 -58.67
CA ALA A 352 -40.56 59.53 -58.74
C ALA A 352 -40.23 60.11 -60.13
N LEU A 353 -40.69 59.46 -61.21
CA LEU A 353 -40.54 59.95 -62.58
C LEU A 353 -41.29 61.28 -62.79
N GLN A 354 -42.51 61.43 -62.25
CA GLN A 354 -43.25 62.70 -62.24
C GLN A 354 -42.59 63.82 -61.39
N LYS A 355 -41.55 63.51 -60.61
CA LYS A 355 -40.74 64.50 -59.87
C LYS A 355 -39.35 64.73 -60.49
N ALA A 356 -39.04 64.04 -61.58
CA ALA A 356 -37.81 64.18 -62.37
C ALA A 356 -38.07 64.83 -63.74
N GLN A 357 -39.31 65.31 -63.95
CA GLN A 357 -39.77 66.15 -65.06
C GLN A 357 -40.23 67.50 -64.49
#